data_AF-A0A0F4L8D5-F1
#
_entry.id   AF-A0A0F4L8D5-F1
#
_cell.length_a   1.000
_cell.length_b   1.000
_cell.length_c   1.000
_cell.angle_alpha   90.00
_cell.angle_beta   90.00
_cell.angle_gamma   90.00
#
_symmetry.space_group_name_H-M   'P 1'
#
loop_
_entity.id
_entity.type
_entity.pdbx_description
1 polymer ?
#
loop_
_entity_poly.entity_id
_entity_poly.type
_entity_poly.pdbx_seq_one_letter_code
_entity_poly.pdbx_strand_id
1 'polypeptide(L)'
;MSKLSKQDKIEIYHLWHDYQIGFTELSQRYRVGRTNISYLLALIDRHGLAILDQPYTAYTSNFKEQALKPNILSVPPLIVLSHL
;
A
#
# COMPACT_ATOMS: atom_id res chain seq x y z
N MET A 1 -4.28 18.06 8.82
CA MET A 1 -3.64 17.44 7.65
C MET A 1 -4.36 17.91 6.41
N SER A 2 -3.66 18.46 5.42
CA SER A 2 -4.28 18.73 4.11
C SER A 2 -4.79 17.40 3.57
N LYS A 3 -6.10 17.33 3.37
CA LYS A 3 -6.78 16.10 2.97
C LYS A 3 -6.51 15.91 1.48
N LEU A 4 -5.62 14.99 1.13
CA LEU A 4 -5.43 14.57 -0.26
C LEU A 4 -6.80 14.25 -0.86
N SER A 5 -7.10 14.87 -1.99
CA SER A 5 -8.27 14.56 -2.79
C SER A 5 -8.18 13.13 -3.34
N LYS A 6 -9.31 12.57 -3.79
CA LYS A 6 -9.29 11.28 -4.50
C LYS A 6 -8.37 11.36 -5.74
N GLN A 7 -8.41 12.48 -6.45
CA GLN A 7 -7.57 12.72 -7.62
C GLN A 7 -6.08 12.73 -7.26
N ASP A 8 -5.68 13.47 -6.22
CA ASP A 8 -4.28 13.50 -5.78
C ASP A 8 -3.74 12.10 -5.47
N LYS A 9 -4.56 11.25 -4.86
CA LYS A 9 -4.17 9.87 -4.53
C LYS A 9 -3.97 9.00 -5.77
N ILE A 10 -4.84 9.17 -6.77
CA ILE A 10 -4.73 8.49 -8.07
C ILE A 10 -3.43 8.93 -8.77
N GLU A 11 -3.17 10.24 -8.82
CA GLU A 11 -1.95 10.78 -9.43
C GLU A 11 -0.68 10.32 -8.72
N ILE A 12 -0.67 10.33 -7.38
CA ILE A 12 0.45 9.80 -6.59
C ILE A 12 0.76 8.34 -6.97
N TYR A 13 -0.27 7.52 -7.13
CA TYR A 13 -0.09 6.12 -7.52
C TYR A 13 0.48 5.98 -8.93
N HIS A 14 -0.05 6.71 -9.91
CA HIS A 14 0.50 6.70 -11.28
C HIS A 14 1.94 7.19 -11.35
N LEU A 15 2.26 8.29 -10.67
CA LEU A 15 3.63 8.81 -10.60
C LEU A 15 4.59 7.78 -10.00
N TRP A 16 4.18 7.07 -8.95
CA TRP A 16 5.00 6.02 -8.35
C TRP A 16 5.10 4.76 -9.24
N HIS A 17 3.98 4.26 -9.75
CA HIS A 17 3.90 2.98 -10.46
C HIS A 17 4.44 3.07 -11.89
N ASP A 18 3.98 4.06 -12.66
CA ASP A 18 4.26 4.18 -14.08
C ASP A 18 5.53 4.99 -14.36
N TYR A 19 5.79 6.00 -13.52
CA TYR A 19 6.92 6.92 -13.69
C TYR A 19 8.05 6.71 -12.68
N GLN A 20 7.92 5.73 -11.77
CA GLN A 20 8.95 5.36 -10.78
C GLN A 20 9.41 6.53 -9.90
N ILE A 21 8.52 7.49 -9.65
CA ILE A 21 8.82 8.65 -8.80
C ILE A 21 8.98 8.19 -7.34
N GLY A 22 10.08 8.61 -6.72
CA GLY A 22 10.44 8.20 -5.36
C GLY A 22 9.58 8.85 -4.27
N PHE A 23 9.46 8.16 -3.13
CA PHE A 23 8.70 8.60 -1.96
C PHE A 23 9.06 10.00 -1.44
N THR A 24 10.35 10.38 -1.50
CA THR A 24 10.81 11.71 -1.05
C THR A 24 10.25 12.82 -1.94
N GLU A 25 10.25 12.63 -3.26
CA GLU A 25 9.73 13.62 -4.21
C GLU A 25 8.21 13.76 -4.09
N LEU A 26 7.49 12.63 -4.01
CA LEU A 26 6.03 12.63 -3.77
C LEU A 26 5.69 13.34 -2.45
N SER A 27 6.46 13.07 -1.39
CA SER A 27 6.28 13.69 -0.08
C SER A 27 6.42 15.22 -0.15
N GLN A 28 7.42 15.71 -0.88
CA GLN A 28 7.65 17.14 -1.07
C GLN A 28 6.56 17.78 -1.95
N ARG A 29 6.24 17.16 -3.09
CA ARG A 29 5.27 17.67 -4.07
C ARG A 29 3.88 17.84 -3.47
N TYR A 30 3.42 16.84 -2.72
CA TYR A 30 2.07 16.83 -2.13
C TYR A 30 2.05 17.33 -0.67
N ARG A 31 3.21 17.68 -0.09
CA ARG A 31 3.36 18.12 1.31
C ARG A 31 2.75 17.11 2.31
N VAL A 32 2.97 15.83 2.06
CA VAL A 32 2.50 14.71 2.88
C VAL A 32 3.70 13.92 3.38
N GLY A 33 3.68 13.48 4.64
CA GLY A 33 4.78 12.70 5.21
C GLY A 33 5.05 11.40 4.44
N ARG A 34 6.33 11.00 4.35
CA ARG A 34 6.75 9.78 3.65
C ARG A 34 6.01 8.52 4.12
N THR A 35 5.75 8.39 5.42
CA THR A 35 4.97 7.27 5.98
C THR A 35 3.54 7.21 5.42
N ASN A 36 2.89 8.36 5.25
CA ASN A 36 1.55 8.43 4.67
C ASN A 36 1.55 8.11 3.18
N ILE A 37 2.56 8.56 2.42
CA ILE A 37 2.72 8.20 1.01
C ILE A 37 2.95 6.69 0.88
N SER A 38 3.87 6.13 1.65
CA SER A 38 4.17 4.69 1.68
C SER A 38 2.92 3.86 1.99
N TYR A 39 2.15 4.28 3.01
CA TYR A 39 0.89 3.65 3.37
C TYR A 39 -0.15 3.71 2.24
N LEU A 40 -0.34 4.89 1.63
CA LEU A 40 -1.29 5.07 0.54
C LEU A 40 -0.96 4.16 -0.66
N LEU A 41 0.32 4.11 -1.04
CA LEU A 41 0.76 3.30 -2.16
C LEU A 41 0.57 1.81 -1.88
N ALA A 42 0.98 1.31 -0.71
CA ALA A 42 0.76 -0.08 -0.32
C ALA A 42 -0.73 -0.46 -0.26
N LEU A 43 -1.59 0.47 0.13
CA LEU A 43 -3.04 0.26 0.17
C LEU A 43 -3.63 0.12 -1.23
N ILE A 44 -3.27 1.03 -2.16
CA ILE A 44 -3.76 1.00 -3.55
C ILE A 44 -3.17 -0.21 -4.28
N ASP A 45 -1.90 -0.53 -4.06
CA ASP A 45 -1.23 -1.69 -4.67
C ASP A 45 -1.93 -3.01 -4.32
N ARG A 46 -2.34 -3.18 -3.05
CA ARG A 46 -3.03 -4.39 -2.59
C ARG A 46 -4.48 -4.49 -3.05
N HIS A 47 -5.21 -3.38 -3.13
CA HIS A 47 -6.68 -3.39 -3.28
C HIS A 47 -7.17 -2.75 -4.59
N GLY A 48 -6.27 -2.20 -5.40
CA GLY A 48 -6.58 -1.39 -6.55
C GLY A 48 -7.18 -0.02 -6.19
N LEU A 49 -7.44 0.80 -7.21
CA LEU A 49 -7.98 2.15 -7.05
C LEU A 49 -9.39 2.20 -6.44
N ALA A 50 -10.14 1.09 -6.49
CA ALA A 50 -11.49 1.00 -5.92
C ALA A 50 -11.52 1.27 -4.41
N ILE A 51 -10.42 1.03 -3.69
CA ILE A 51 -10.30 1.33 -2.26
C ILE A 51 -10.48 2.81 -1.93
N LEU A 52 -10.21 3.70 -2.90
CA LEU A 52 -10.32 5.15 -2.73
C LEU A 52 -11.77 5.65 -2.69
N ASP A 53 -12.74 4.80 -3.06
CA ASP A 53 -14.17 5.11 -2.93
C ASP A 53 -14.68 4.87 -1.50
N GLN A 54 -13.95 4.09 -0.71
CA GLN A 54 -14.33 3.79 0.66
C GLN A 54 -13.96 4.94 1.62
N PRO A 55 -14.76 5.17 2.67
CA PRO A 55 -14.45 6.19 3.68
C PRO A 55 -13.13 5.87 4.41
N TYR A 56 -12.42 6.93 4.82
CA TYR A 56 -11.09 6.86 5.45
C TYR A 56 -11.01 5.82 6.58
N THR A 57 -12.07 5.76 7.39
CA THR A 57 -12.18 4.89 8.57
C THR A 57 -12.18 3.41 8.21
N ALA A 58 -12.79 3.04 7.09
CA ALA A 58 -12.96 1.64 6.68
C ALA A 58 -11.61 0.97 6.39
N TYR A 59 -10.71 1.65 5.67
CA TYR A 59 -9.41 1.07 5.33
C TYR A 59 -8.40 1.13 6.48
N THR A 60 -8.46 2.15 7.36
CA THR A 60 -7.55 2.21 8.51
C THR A 60 -7.77 1.06 9.47
N SER A 61 -9.02 0.60 9.66
CA SER A 61 -9.29 -0.62 10.44
C SER A 61 -8.82 -1.87 9.70
N ASN A 62 -9.23 -2.03 8.43
CA ASN A 62 -8.96 -3.26 7.67
C ASN A 62 -7.44 -3.50 7.45
N PHE A 63 -6.66 -2.43 7.27
CA PHE A 63 -5.21 -2.52 7.10
C PHE A 63 -4.48 -2.82 8.42
N LYS A 64 -4.90 -2.19 9.54
CA LYS A 64 -4.30 -2.47 10.86
C LYS A 64 -4.56 -3.92 11.26
N GLU A 65 -5.75 -4.44 11.00
CA GLU A 65 -6.09 -5.84 11.27
C GLU A 65 -5.30 -6.82 10.39
N GLN A 66 -5.05 -6.50 9.12
CA GLN A 66 -4.24 -7.35 8.24
C GLN A 66 -2.74 -7.30 8.56
N ALA A 67 -2.22 -6.17 9.05
CA ALA A 67 -0.82 -6.06 9.49
C ALA A 67 -0.56 -6.82 10.81
N LEU A 68 -1.60 -7.05 11.62
CA LEU A 68 -1.54 -7.83 12.86
C LEU A 68 -1.80 -9.34 12.65
N LYS A 69 -2.26 -9.74 11.45
CA LYS A 69 -2.41 -11.15 11.09
C LYS A 69 -1.07 -11.65 10.54
N PRO A 70 -0.32 -12.52 11.25
CA PRO A 70 0.78 -13.21 10.62
C PRO A 70 0.24 -13.99 9.43
N ASN A 71 0.81 -13.75 8.27
CA ASN A 71 0.53 -14.48 7.04
C ASN A 71 0.91 -15.96 7.24
N ILE A 72 0.01 -16.79 7.77
CA ILE A 72 0.10 -18.24 7.70
C ILE A 72 -0.32 -18.66 6.29
N LEU A 73 0.44 -18.24 5.28
CA LEU A 73 0.44 -18.88 3.96
C LEU A 73 1.66 -18.44 3.16
N SER A 74 2.83 -18.95 3.55
CA SER A 74 3.91 -19.26 2.60
C SER A 74 4.87 -20.24 3.28
N VAL A 75 4.40 -21.46 3.51
CA VAL A 75 5.29 -22.62 3.65
C VAL A 75 5.17 -23.40 2.34
N PRO A 76 6.16 -23.36 1.44
CA PRO A 76 6.22 -24.38 0.39
C PRO A 76 6.36 -25.75 1.08
N PRO A 77 5.65 -26.79 0.61
CA PRO A 77 5.69 -28.10 1.23
C PRO A 77 7.13 -28.64 1.19
N LEU A 78 7.59 -29.18 2.32
CA LEU A 78 8.79 -29.99 2.41
C LEU A 78 8.74 -31.07 1.31
N ILE A 79 9.62 -30.96 0.31
CA ILE A 79 10.06 -32.15 -0.42
C ILE A 79 11.16 -32.80 0.42
N VAL A 80 10.68 -33.74 1.22
CA VAL A 80 11.31 -34.96 1.72
C VAL A 80 12.71 -35.25 1.15
N LEU A 81 13.68 -35.30 2.06
CA LEU A 81 14.92 -36.06 1.93
C LEU A 81 14.60 -37.49 1.48
N SER A 82 15.04 -37.87 0.27
CA SER A 82 15.09 -39.25 -0.18
C SER A 82 16.42 -39.50 -0.89
N HIS A 83 17.41 -39.89 -0.09
CA HIS A 83 18.27 -41.06 -0.33
C HIS A 83 18.84 -41.26 -1.75
N LEU A 84 20.07 -40.79 -1.98
CA LEU A 84 21.21 -41.53 -2.59
C LEU A 84 22.46 -40.65 -2.68
#